data_AF-K1TER5-F1
#
_entry.id   AF-K1TER5-F1
#
_cell.length_a   1.000
_cell.length_b   1.000
_cell.length_c   1.000
_cell.angle_alpha   90.00
_cell.angle_beta   90.00
_cell.angle_gamma   90.00
#
_symmetry.space_group_name_H-M   'P 1'
#
loop_
_entity.id
_entity.type
_entity.pdbx_description
1 polymer ?
#
loop_
_entity_poly.entity_id
_entity_poly.type
_entity_poly.pdbx_seq_one_letter_code
_entity_poly.pdbx_strand_id
1 'polypeptide(L)'
;MRQSNAYTVVGRNRNGFVVLANDDAFKAVIGYSDEGTFGDNPALGWFLDRINDASLRTASTGSQVIPAGCKSSVEHLVTTKWGQDAPFNSQCPQVNDKNCWVGCVATAMAQIMSVYQYPSRGKGVASYS
;
A
#
# COMPACT_ATOMS: atom_id res chain seq x y z
N MET A 1 15.25 -8.64 -9.75
CA MET A 1 14.27 -9.73 -9.54
C MET A 1 14.29 -10.05 -8.05
N ARG A 2 13.13 -10.12 -7.38
CA ARG A 2 12.98 -10.55 -5.98
C ARG A 2 12.07 -11.77 -5.97
N GLN A 3 12.38 -12.79 -5.18
CA GLN A 3 11.64 -14.05 -5.18
C GLN A 3 11.44 -14.56 -3.75
N SER A 4 10.28 -15.17 -3.51
CA SER A 4 9.95 -15.95 -2.32
C SER A 4 9.37 -17.31 -2.75
N ASN A 5 8.92 -18.13 -1.80
CA ASN A 5 8.21 -19.36 -2.12
C ASN A 5 6.85 -19.07 -2.78
N ALA A 6 6.16 -18.02 -2.35
CA ALA A 6 4.81 -17.70 -2.80
C ALA A 6 4.75 -16.85 -4.08
N TYR A 7 5.75 -16.00 -4.33
CA TYR A 7 5.70 -15.02 -5.40
C TYR A 7 7.06 -14.66 -6.00
N THR A 8 7.02 -14.11 -7.21
CA THR A 8 8.17 -13.55 -7.92
C THR A 8 7.86 -12.14 -8.39
N VAL A 9 8.77 -11.20 -8.14
CA VAL A 9 8.67 -9.82 -8.63
C VAL A 9 9.55 -9.64 -9.85
N VAL A 10 8.90 -9.31 -10.98
CA VAL A 10 9.53 -8.97 -12.25
C VAL A 10 9.26 -7.51 -12.54
N GLY A 11 10.31 -6.72 -12.74
CA GLY A 11 10.20 -5.30 -13.03
C GLY A 11 11.10 -4.87 -14.18
N ARG A 12 10.73 -3.76 -14.82
CA ARG A 12 11.57 -3.06 -15.78
C ARG A 12 12.08 -1.78 -15.12
N ASN A 13 13.34 -1.42 -15.35
CA ASN A 13 13.94 -0.22 -14.74
C ASN A 13 13.04 1.01 -14.95
N ARG A 14 12.47 1.52 -13.85
CA ARG A 14 11.55 2.67 -13.75
C ARG A 14 10.23 2.59 -14.55
N ASN A 15 9.93 1.45 -15.17
CA ASN A 15 8.76 1.25 -16.02
C ASN A 15 7.82 0.17 -15.45
N GLY A 16 7.65 0.19 -14.13
CA GLY A 16 6.70 -0.68 -13.45
C GLY A 16 7.25 -2.05 -13.10
N PHE A 17 6.40 -2.80 -12.40
CA PHE A 17 6.67 -4.16 -11.96
C PHE A 17 5.39 -4.97 -11.85
N VAL A 18 5.52 -6.29 -11.88
CA VAL A 18 4.46 -7.26 -11.66
C VAL A 18 4.90 -8.21 -10.55
N VAL A 19 3.99 -8.49 -9.62
CA VAL A 19 4.12 -9.51 -8.59
C VAL A 19 3.33 -10.74 -9.05
N LEU A 20 4.05 -11.79 -9.42
CA LEU A 20 3.51 -13.04 -9.94
C LEU A 20 3.41 -14.09 -8.84
N ALA A 21 2.33 -14.85 -8.79
CA ALA A 21 2.24 -16.03 -7.94
C ALA A 21 3.15 -17.15 -8.48
N ASN A 22 3.71 -17.94 -7.57
CA ASN A 22 4.55 -19.10 -7.91
C ASN A 22 3.79 -20.44 -7.85
N ASP A 23 2.47 -20.39 -7.68
CA ASP A 23 1.60 -21.57 -7.54
C ASP A 23 0.28 -21.33 -8.28
N ASP A 24 -0.10 -22.28 -9.13
CA ASP A 24 -1.28 -22.24 -9.99
C ASP A 24 -2.61 -22.32 -9.21
N ALA A 25 -2.55 -22.63 -7.91
CA ALA A 25 -3.69 -22.51 -7.01
C ALA A 25 -4.14 -21.04 -6.81
N PHE A 26 -3.31 -20.05 -7.15
CA PHE A 26 -3.61 -18.62 -7.01
C PHE A 26 -3.73 -17.92 -8.36
N LYS A 27 -4.33 -16.72 -8.36
CA LYS A 27 -4.30 -15.86 -9.55
C LYS A 27 -2.83 -15.55 -9.91
N ALA A 28 -2.48 -15.76 -11.18
CA ALA A 28 -1.11 -15.57 -11.67
C ALA A 28 -0.54 -14.18 -11.35
N VAL A 29 -1.36 -13.12 -11.43
CA VAL A 29 -0.97 -11.76 -11.04
C VAL A 29 -1.58 -11.43 -9.69
N ILE A 30 -0.71 -11.22 -8.69
CA ILE A 30 -1.08 -10.80 -7.34
C ILE A 30 -1.28 -9.28 -7.29
N GLY A 31 -0.42 -8.54 -8.00
CA GLY A 31 -0.48 -7.09 -8.11
C GLY A 31 0.54 -6.57 -9.12
N TYR A 32 0.38 -5.33 -9.56
CA TYR A 32 1.30 -4.68 -10.50
C TYR A 32 1.35 -3.17 -10.27
N SER A 33 2.38 -2.55 -10.84
CA SER A 33 2.54 -1.11 -11.01
C SER A 33 2.95 -0.86 -12.45
N ASP A 34 2.31 0.09 -13.10
CA ASP A 34 2.66 0.54 -14.46
C ASP A 34 3.84 1.54 -14.47
N GLU A 35 4.12 2.16 -13.33
CA GLU A 35 5.21 3.10 -13.13
C GLU A 35 6.20 2.67 -12.03
N GLY A 36 7.37 3.31 -12.01
CA GLY A 36 8.33 3.20 -10.92
C GLY A 36 9.12 1.88 -10.91
N THR A 37 9.73 1.58 -9.77
CA THR A 37 10.47 0.34 -9.52
C THR A 37 9.99 -0.29 -8.23
N PHE A 38 10.07 -1.62 -8.16
CA PHE A 38 9.87 -2.32 -6.90
C PHE A 38 10.99 -1.91 -5.91
N GLY A 39 10.63 -1.14 -4.89
CA GLY A 39 11.54 -0.58 -3.90
C GLY A 39 11.30 -1.14 -2.50
N ASP A 40 12.06 -0.62 -1.54
CA ASP A 40 11.89 -0.95 -0.12
C ASP A 40 10.77 -0.07 0.47
N ASN A 41 9.57 -0.64 0.55
CA ASN A 41 8.41 -0.01 1.14
C ASN A 41 7.90 -0.93 2.27
N PRO A 42 7.90 -0.49 3.54
CA PRO A 42 7.58 -1.35 4.66
C PRO A 42 6.12 -1.81 4.67
N ALA A 43 5.18 -1.00 4.18
CA ALA A 43 3.77 -1.38 4.10
C ALA A 43 3.55 -2.44 3.02
N LEU A 44 4.19 -2.27 1.84
CA LEU A 44 4.17 -3.29 0.78
C LEU A 44 4.88 -4.57 1.22
N GLY A 45 6.00 -4.45 1.93
CA GLY A 45 6.73 -5.58 2.51
C GLY A 45 5.84 -6.41 3.43
N TRP A 46 5.21 -5.76 4.42
CA TRP A 46 4.27 -6.41 5.34
C TRP A 46 3.12 -7.11 4.61
N PHE A 47 2.55 -6.47 3.58
CA PHE A 47 1.48 -7.06 2.77
C PHE A 47 1.94 -8.33 2.03
N LEU A 48 3.12 -8.29 1.42
CA LEU A 48 3.69 -9.41 0.69
C LEU A 48 4.10 -10.56 1.63
N ASP A 49 4.58 -10.26 2.83
CA ASP A 49 4.84 -11.27 3.86
C ASP A 49 3.53 -11.96 4.26
N ARG A 50 2.44 -11.21 4.39
CA ARG A 50 1.14 -11.79 4.69
C ARG A 50 0.61 -12.67 3.56
N ILE A 51 0.87 -12.31 2.31
CA ILE A 51 0.57 -13.16 1.15
C ILE A 51 1.35 -14.48 1.22
N ASN A 52 2.64 -14.41 1.53
CA ASN A 52 3.47 -15.60 1.67
C ASN A 52 2.99 -16.51 2.80
N ASP A 53 2.56 -15.94 3.93
CA ASP A 53 1.97 -16.71 5.03
C ASP A 53 0.63 -17.35 4.65
N ALA A 54 -0.20 -16.64 3.88
CA ALA A 54 -1.49 -17.15 3.45
C ALA A 54 -1.34 -18.28 2.44
N SER A 55 -0.40 -18.18 1.49
CA SER A 55 -0.19 -19.23 0.49
C SER A 55 0.25 -20.56 1.11
N LEU A 56 0.99 -20.52 2.21
CA LEU A 56 1.42 -21.72 2.94
C LEU A 56 0.30 -22.40 3.73
N ARG A 57 -0.80 -21.69 4.01
CA ARG A 57 -1.90 -22.17 4.87
C ARG A 57 -3.12 -22.64 4.09
N THR A 58 -3.21 -22.30 2.81
CA THR A 58 -4.43 -22.46 2.04
C THR A 58 -4.30 -23.62 1.04
N ALA A 59 -5.02 -24.71 1.31
CA ALA A 59 -5.31 -25.78 0.34
C ALA A 59 -6.53 -25.47 -0.55
N SER A 60 -7.17 -24.30 -0.39
CA SER A 60 -8.44 -23.95 -1.02
C SER A 60 -8.38 -22.64 -1.80
N THR A 61 -8.54 -22.74 -3.11
CA THR A 61 -8.59 -21.65 -4.09
C THR A 61 -9.76 -20.71 -3.81
N GLY A 62 -9.55 -19.68 -3.01
CA GLY A 62 -10.52 -18.61 -2.81
C GLY A 62 -10.62 -17.74 -4.07
N SER A 63 -11.74 -17.80 -4.78
CA SER A 63 -12.01 -16.87 -5.88
C SER A 63 -12.46 -15.52 -5.35
N GLN A 64 -11.92 -14.45 -5.92
CA GLN A 64 -12.41 -13.09 -5.65
C GLN A 64 -13.86 -12.98 -6.16
N VAL A 65 -14.81 -12.84 -5.25
CA VAL A 65 -16.22 -12.64 -5.58
C VAL A 65 -16.49 -11.13 -5.62
N ILE A 66 -16.95 -10.63 -6.77
CA ILE A 66 -17.53 -9.29 -6.87
C ILE A 66 -19.01 -9.41 -6.56
N PRO A 67 -19.53 -8.79 -5.49
CA PRO A 67 -20.94 -8.87 -5.15
C PRO A 67 -21.84 -8.33 -6.26
N ALA A 68 -23.06 -8.88 -6.39
CA ALA A 68 -24.04 -8.38 -7.34
C ALA A 68 -24.37 -6.90 -7.08
N GLY A 69 -24.41 -6.11 -8.15
CA GLY A 69 -24.65 -4.66 -8.08
C GLY A 69 -23.39 -3.80 -7.87
N CYS A 70 -22.22 -4.40 -7.65
CA CYS A 70 -20.95 -3.68 -7.64
C CYS A 70 -20.38 -3.50 -9.05
N LYS A 71 -19.65 -2.40 -9.27
CA LYS A 71 -18.88 -2.21 -10.50
C LYS A 71 -17.78 -3.26 -10.60
N SER A 72 -17.50 -3.74 -11.81
CA SER A 72 -16.39 -4.67 -12.07
C SER A 72 -15.01 -4.04 -11.88
N SER A 73 -14.92 -2.70 -11.92
CA SER A 73 -13.73 -1.92 -11.62
C SER A 73 -14.10 -0.55 -11.06
N VAL A 74 -13.17 0.05 -10.33
CA VAL A 74 -13.22 1.42 -9.82
C VAL A 74 -11.88 2.06 -10.15
N GLU A 75 -11.90 3.25 -10.72
CA GLU A 75 -10.67 4.01 -10.98
C GLU A 75 -9.97 4.41 -9.67
N HIS A 76 -8.67 4.72 -9.75
CA HIS A 76 -7.93 5.22 -8.59
C HIS A 76 -8.53 6.54 -8.09
N LEU A 77 -9.16 6.48 -6.92
CA LEU A 77 -9.76 7.65 -6.28
C LEU A 77 -8.70 8.57 -5.65
N VAL A 78 -7.66 7.97 -5.06
CA VAL A 78 -6.53 8.69 -4.47
C VAL A 78 -5.52 9.01 -5.56
N THR A 79 -5.34 10.29 -5.85
CA THR A 79 -4.38 10.77 -6.87
C THR A 79 -3.11 11.37 -6.27
N THR A 80 -3.13 11.67 -4.96
CA THR A 80 -1.97 12.17 -4.24
C THR A 80 -0.90 11.08 -4.12
N LYS A 81 0.37 11.48 -4.18
CA LYS A 81 1.53 10.61 -3.95
C LYS A 81 2.31 11.13 -2.74
N TRP A 82 1.69 11.16 -1.58
CA TRP A 82 2.28 11.74 -0.36
C TRP A 82 3.14 10.73 0.39
N GLY A 83 4.25 11.22 0.94
CA GLY A 83 5.22 10.47 1.73
C GLY A 83 5.06 10.69 3.22
N GLN A 84 5.95 10.07 4.00
CA GLN A 84 6.01 10.22 5.46
C GLN A 84 7.12 11.18 5.91
N ASP A 85 7.96 11.60 4.98
CA ASP A 85 9.15 12.43 5.14
C ASP A 85 8.86 13.88 4.73
N ALA A 86 9.91 14.67 4.52
CA ALA A 86 9.77 16.08 4.15
C ALA A 86 9.08 16.20 2.78
N PRO A 87 8.15 17.17 2.60
CA PRO A 87 7.78 18.23 3.54
C PRO A 87 6.64 17.86 4.51
N PHE A 88 6.07 16.66 4.40
CA PHE A 88 4.85 16.25 5.12
C PHE A 88 5.06 16.13 6.63
N ASN A 89 6.28 15.81 7.06
CA ASN A 89 6.63 15.73 8.47
C ASN A 89 7.16 17.04 9.09
N SER A 90 6.97 18.18 8.44
CA SER A 90 7.49 19.48 8.91
C SER A 90 6.98 19.91 10.29
N GLN A 91 5.83 19.39 10.72
CA GLN A 91 5.23 19.68 12.03
C GLN A 91 5.33 18.50 13.02
N CYS A 92 6.01 17.42 12.63
CA CYS A 92 6.26 16.31 13.55
C CYS A 92 7.37 16.68 14.55
N PRO A 93 7.38 16.08 15.75
CA PRO A 93 8.46 16.28 16.73
C PRO A 93 9.84 15.97 16.15
N GLN A 94 10.87 16.60 16.70
CA GLN A 94 12.26 16.36 16.34
C GLN A 94 12.96 15.43 17.34
N VAL A 95 13.75 14.51 16.83
CA VAL A 95 14.70 13.69 17.59
C VAL A 95 16.06 13.83 16.92
N ASN A 96 17.08 14.27 17.67
CA ASN A 96 18.43 14.55 17.15
C ASN A 96 18.41 15.45 15.89
N ASP A 97 17.71 16.58 15.98
CA ASP A 97 17.55 17.59 14.91
C ASP A 97 16.91 17.07 13.60
N LYS A 98 16.25 15.91 13.65
CA LYS A 98 15.51 15.33 12.52
C LYS A 98 14.05 15.18 12.88
N ASN A 99 13.18 15.66 11.99
CA ASN A 99 11.74 15.43 12.13
C ASN A 99 11.45 13.93 12.08
N CYS A 100 10.69 13.45 13.06
CA CYS A 100 10.08 12.12 13.02
C CYS A 100 9.24 11.96 11.76
N TRP A 101 8.97 10.72 11.34
CA TRP A 101 8.06 10.46 10.23
C TRP A 101 6.63 10.80 10.62
N VAL A 102 5.79 11.16 9.64
CA VAL A 102 4.34 11.34 9.85
C VAL A 102 3.69 10.06 10.38
N GLY A 103 4.20 8.91 9.94
CA GLY A 103 3.60 7.60 10.20
C GLY A 103 2.66 7.17 9.07
N CYS A 104 2.64 5.87 8.80
CA CYS A 104 1.91 5.30 7.66
C CYS A 104 0.40 5.48 7.79
N VAL A 105 -0.14 5.34 9.00
CA VAL A 105 -1.57 5.51 9.29
C VAL A 105 -2.02 6.95 9.05
N ALA A 106 -1.27 7.92 9.57
CA ALA A 106 -1.59 9.34 9.39
C ALA A 106 -1.46 9.77 7.92
N THR A 107 -0.45 9.25 7.20
CA THR A 107 -0.29 9.52 5.76
C THR A 107 -1.44 8.91 4.93
N ALA A 108 -1.84 7.67 5.21
CA ALA A 108 -2.97 7.04 4.54
C ALA A 108 -4.28 7.82 4.78
N MET A 109 -4.52 8.24 6.03
CA MET A 109 -5.70 9.04 6.38
C MET A 109 -5.69 10.40 5.68
N ALA A 110 -4.56 11.10 5.66
CA ALA A 110 -4.42 12.38 4.97
C ALA A 110 -4.75 12.26 3.47
N GLN A 111 -4.24 11.22 2.82
CA GLN A 111 -4.54 10.97 1.40
C GLN A 111 -6.03 10.68 1.17
N ILE A 112 -6.68 9.89 2.03
CA ILE A 112 -8.14 9.66 1.95
C ILE A 112 -8.91 10.97 2.11
N MET A 113 -8.56 11.78 3.12
CA MET A 113 -9.20 13.08 3.36
C MET A 113 -9.03 14.03 2.17
N SER A 114 -7.91 13.95 1.44
CA SER A 114 -7.68 14.78 0.25
C SER A 114 -8.65 14.49 -0.89
N VAL A 115 -9.13 13.24 -1.01
CA VAL A 115 -10.14 12.84 -2.01
C VAL A 115 -11.48 13.51 -1.72
N TYR A 116 -11.91 13.49 -0.47
CA TYR A 116 -13.19 14.03 -0.06
C TYR A 116 -13.16 15.53 0.23
N GLN A 117 -11.96 16.11 0.37
CA GLN A 117 -11.75 17.49 0.80
C GLN A 117 -12.56 17.86 2.05
N TYR A 118 -12.63 16.93 3.01
CA TYR A 118 -13.48 17.01 4.18
C TYR A 118 -12.75 16.51 5.44
N PRO A 119 -12.99 17.12 6.63
CA PRO A 119 -13.84 18.28 6.87
C PRO A 119 -13.19 19.60 6.47
N SER A 120 -14.01 20.64 6.27
CA SER A 120 -13.50 22.01 6.05
C SER A 120 -12.78 22.56 7.28
N ARG A 121 -13.11 22.07 8.49
CA ARG A 121 -12.45 22.42 9.74
C ARG A 121 -12.49 21.24 10.72
N GLY A 122 -11.38 21.00 11.41
CA GLY A 122 -11.32 20.03 12.50
C GLY A 122 -12.20 20.42 13.69
N LYS A 123 -12.57 19.43 14.52
CA LYS A 123 -13.39 19.63 15.72
C LYS A 123 -12.68 19.05 16.94
N GLY A 124 -12.59 19.84 18.01
CA GLY A 124 -11.96 19.44 19.27
C GLY A 124 -10.44 19.52 19.25
N VAL A 125 -9.83 19.05 20.33
CA VAL A 125 -8.38 18.95 20.55
C VAL A 125 -8.10 17.59 21.19
N ALA A 126 -7.01 16.94 20.80
CA ALA A 126 -6.59 15.66 21.35
C ALA A 126 -5.12 15.73 21.81
N SER A 127 -4.84 15.09 22.95
CA SER A 127 -3.50 14.94 23.52
C SER A 127 -3.36 13.54 24.10
N TYR A 128 -2.15 12.97 24.08
CA TYR A 128 -1.83 11.66 24.65
C TYR A 128 -0.47 11.73 25.36
N SER A 129 -0.23 10.82 26.31
CA SER A 129 1.00 10.71 27.11
C SER A 129 1.64 9.34 26.94
#